data_AF-A0A534RB32-F1
#
_entry.id   AF-A0A534RB32-F1
#
_cell.length_a   1.000
_cell.length_b   1.000
_cell.length_c   1.000
_cell.angle_alpha   90.00
_cell.angle_beta   90.00
_cell.angle_gamma   90.00
#
_symmetry.space_group_name_H-M   'P 1'
#
loop_
_entity.id
_entity.type
_entity.pdbx_description
1 polymer ?
#
loop_
_entity_poly.entity_id
_entity_poly.type
_entity_poly.pdbx_seq_one_letter_code
_entity_poly.pdbx_strand_id
1 'polypeptide(L)'
;TAIVEGFALRVHEARVPEALRDVQVYALDMGALLAGTKFRGEFEARLKAVIGALKARPGAILFIDEIHTVVGAGATHGGSLDASNILKPALASGELRCMGATTYQDYKSHFERDRALARRFQKIEIGEPSVEETHAILRGLRTHYEGHHHVTYTDRALRAAADLAAKHVH
;
A
#
# COMPACT_ATOMS: atom_id res chain seq x y z
N THR A 1 2.03 -3.57 -0.88
CA THR A 1 2.07 -3.06 -2.27
C THR A 1 1.59 -4.09 -3.28
N ALA A 2 2.24 -5.25 -3.44
CA ALA A 2 1.91 -6.27 -4.47
C ALA A 2 0.43 -6.71 -4.53
N ILE A 3 -0.25 -6.84 -3.39
CA ILE A 3 -1.70 -7.18 -3.36
C ILE A 3 -2.55 -6.09 -4.03
N VAL A 4 -2.21 -4.83 -3.81
CA VAL A 4 -2.94 -3.68 -4.38
C VAL A 4 -2.68 -3.57 -5.88
N GLU A 5 -1.43 -3.80 -6.31
CA GLU A 5 -1.08 -3.86 -7.73
C GLU A 5 -1.78 -5.04 -8.42
N GLY A 6 -1.80 -6.21 -7.78
CA GLY A 6 -2.54 -7.37 -8.26
C GLY A 6 -4.05 -7.12 -8.35
N PHE A 7 -4.62 -6.36 -7.40
CA PHE A 7 -6.01 -5.91 -7.48
C PHE A 7 -6.22 -4.98 -8.69
N ALA A 8 -5.36 -3.98 -8.88
CA ALA A 8 -5.45 -3.07 -10.02
C ALA A 8 -5.34 -3.81 -11.37
N LEU A 9 -4.44 -4.79 -11.47
CA LEU A 9 -4.32 -5.66 -12.63
C LEU A 9 -5.61 -6.47 -12.88
N ARG A 10 -6.20 -7.06 -11.84
CA ARG A 10 -7.47 -7.77 -11.98
C ARG A 10 -8.63 -6.87 -12.40
N VAL A 11 -8.66 -5.62 -11.94
CA VAL A 11 -9.64 -4.62 -12.41
C VAL A 11 -9.43 -4.34 -13.89
N HIS A 12 -8.19 -4.09 -14.31
CA HIS A 12 -7.83 -3.84 -15.71
C HIS A 12 -8.24 -5.00 -16.64
N GLU A 13 -8.04 -6.24 -16.19
CA GLU A 13 -8.41 -7.46 -16.93
C GLU A 13 -9.91 -7.83 -16.79
N ALA A 14 -10.71 -6.99 -16.14
CA ALA A 14 -12.11 -7.25 -15.81
C ALA A 14 -12.36 -8.55 -15.02
N ARG A 15 -11.36 -9.06 -14.30
CA ARG A 15 -11.41 -10.26 -13.43
C ARG A 15 -11.88 -9.93 -12.00
N VAL A 16 -12.87 -9.04 -11.90
CA VAL A 16 -13.49 -8.56 -10.67
C VAL A 16 -15.03 -8.55 -10.81
N PRO A 17 -15.77 -8.58 -9.69
CA PRO A 17 -17.22 -8.39 -9.70
C PRO A 17 -17.62 -7.08 -10.41
N GLU A 18 -18.83 -7.05 -10.98
CA GLU A 18 -19.35 -5.91 -11.75
C GLU A 18 -19.22 -4.57 -11.03
N ALA A 19 -19.51 -4.55 -9.72
CA ALA A 19 -19.40 -3.36 -8.87
C ALA A 19 -17.99 -2.74 -8.78
N LEU A 20 -16.94 -3.46 -9.20
CA LEU A 20 -15.54 -3.03 -9.13
C LEU A 20 -14.89 -2.80 -10.50
N ARG A 21 -15.62 -2.99 -11.61
CA ARG A 21 -15.02 -2.93 -12.96
C ARG A 21 -14.50 -1.54 -13.33
N ASP A 22 -15.19 -0.49 -12.91
CA ASP A 22 -14.83 0.89 -13.25
C ASP A 22 -13.97 1.58 -12.17
N VAL A 23 -13.45 0.81 -11.22
CA VAL A 23 -12.59 1.33 -10.17
C VAL A 23 -11.22 1.68 -10.73
N GLN A 24 -10.62 2.76 -10.22
CA GLN A 24 -9.26 3.15 -10.56
C GLN A 24 -8.45 3.38 -9.29
N VAL A 25 -7.31 2.71 -9.18
CA VAL A 25 -6.40 2.84 -8.03
C VAL A 25 -5.34 3.88 -8.33
N TYR A 26 -5.15 4.82 -7.41
CA TYR A 26 -4.16 5.90 -7.50
C TYR A 26 -3.20 5.78 -6.33
N ALA A 27 -1.94 5.45 -6.60
CA ALA A 27 -0.89 5.44 -5.58
C ALA A 27 -0.45 6.87 -5.24
N LEU A 28 -0.36 7.17 -3.95
CA LEU A 28 0.13 8.46 -3.46
C LEU A 28 1.66 8.45 -3.42
N ASP A 29 2.28 9.34 -4.19
CA ASP A 29 3.73 9.55 -4.11
C ASP A 29 4.04 10.56 -2.99
N MET A 30 4.53 10.04 -1.87
CA MET A 30 4.95 10.84 -0.72
C MET A 30 6.18 11.70 -1.04
N GLY A 31 7.10 11.21 -1.88
CA GLY A 31 8.28 11.95 -2.30
C GLY A 31 7.91 13.18 -3.12
N ALA A 32 6.99 13.03 -4.08
CA ALA A 32 6.48 14.14 -4.89
C ALA A 32 5.72 15.17 -4.04
N LEU A 33 4.97 14.73 -3.02
CA LEU A 33 4.28 15.64 -2.11
C LEU A 33 5.26 16.50 -1.31
N LEU A 34 6.35 15.91 -0.81
CA LEU A 34 7.35 16.58 0.02
C LEU A 34 8.39 17.36 -0.81
N ALA A 35 8.61 16.99 -2.07
CA ALA A 35 9.58 17.64 -2.93
C ALA A 35 9.25 19.13 -3.09
N GLY A 36 10.19 19.98 -2.69
CA GLY A 36 10.06 21.42 -2.79
C GLY A 36 9.06 22.06 -1.81
N THR A 37 8.51 21.31 -0.84
CA THR A 37 7.76 21.93 0.26
C THR A 37 8.72 22.44 1.32
N LYS A 38 8.69 23.73 1.59
CA LYS A 38 9.48 24.35 2.68
C LYS A 38 8.69 24.40 3.98
N PHE A 39 7.36 24.36 3.90
CA PHE A 39 6.46 24.54 5.02
C PHE A 39 5.39 23.45 5.06
N ARG A 40 5.00 23.06 6.28
CA ARG A 40 3.91 22.10 6.54
C ARG A 40 2.61 22.44 5.81
N GLY A 41 2.25 23.73 5.75
CA GLY A 41 1.02 24.18 5.09
C GLY A 41 0.97 23.85 3.59
N GLU A 42 2.12 23.82 2.91
CA GLU A 42 2.21 23.48 1.49
C GLU A 42 1.93 21.99 1.26
N PHE A 43 2.47 21.12 2.13
CA PHE A 43 2.15 19.70 2.11
C PHE A 43 0.65 19.47 2.33
N GLU A 44 0.06 20.09 3.36
CA GLU A 44 -1.37 19.96 3.64
C GLU A 44 -2.24 20.45 2.47
N ALA A 45 -1.86 21.57 1.83
CA ALA A 45 -2.55 22.10 0.66
C ALA A 45 -2.47 21.14 -0.54
N ARG A 46 -1.29 20.56 -0.82
CA ARG A 46 -1.11 19.57 -1.89
C ARG A 46 -1.92 18.31 -1.63
N LEU A 47 -1.90 17.78 -0.41
CA LEU A 47 -2.70 16.60 -0.07
C LEU A 47 -4.20 16.88 -0.20
N LYS A 48 -4.68 18.04 0.24
CA LYS A 48 -6.07 18.48 0.03
C LYS A 48 -6.42 18.56 -1.46
N ALA A 49 -5.52 19.06 -2.30
CA ALA A 49 -5.72 19.12 -3.74
C ALA A 49 -5.84 17.72 -4.37
N VAL A 50 -4.97 16.79 -3.98
CA VAL A 50 -5.05 15.38 -4.42
C VAL A 50 -6.39 14.76 -4.02
N ILE A 51 -6.79 14.89 -2.75
CA ILE A 51 -8.07 14.36 -2.26
C ILE A 51 -9.24 15.00 -3.01
N GLY A 52 -9.22 16.32 -3.21
CA GLY A 52 -10.25 17.03 -3.98
C GLY A 52 -10.37 16.51 -5.42
N ALA A 53 -9.24 16.27 -6.08
CA ALA A 53 -9.23 15.71 -7.43
C ALA A 53 -9.79 14.27 -7.47
N LEU A 54 -9.48 13.44 -6.47
CA LEU A 54 -10.01 12.06 -6.39
C LEU A 54 -11.50 12.02 -6.07
N LYS A 55 -12.00 12.92 -5.22
CA LYS A 55 -13.44 13.03 -4.92
C LYS A 55 -14.28 13.33 -6.16
N ALA A 56 -13.72 14.07 -7.12
CA ALA A 56 -14.38 14.38 -8.38
C ALA A 56 -14.39 13.19 -9.38
N ARG A 57 -13.74 12.06 -9.04
CA ARG A 57 -13.60 10.89 -9.90
C ARG A 57 -14.38 9.71 -9.32
N PRO A 58 -15.54 9.36 -9.90
CA PRO A 58 -16.28 8.16 -9.50
C PRO A 58 -15.40 6.91 -9.56
N GLY A 59 -15.48 6.06 -8.53
CA GLY A 59 -14.72 4.80 -8.49
C GLY A 59 -13.22 4.94 -8.16
N ALA A 60 -12.71 6.16 -7.92
CA ALA A 60 -11.32 6.34 -7.51
C ALA A 60 -11.04 5.75 -6.11
N ILE A 61 -9.94 5.03 -5.99
CA ILE A 61 -9.40 4.55 -4.72
C ILE A 61 -7.99 5.10 -4.55
N LEU A 62 -7.80 5.86 -3.47
CA LEU A 62 -6.48 6.32 -3.05
C LEU A 62 -5.73 5.15 -2.40
N PHE A 63 -4.52 4.85 -2.85
CA PHE A 63 -3.60 3.94 -2.19
C PHE A 63 -2.46 4.72 -1.54
N ILE A 64 -2.25 4.53 -0.25
CA ILE A 64 -1.13 5.11 0.50
C ILE A 64 -0.28 3.97 1.03
N ASP A 65 0.89 3.79 0.44
CA ASP A 65 1.89 2.88 1.00
C ASP A 65 2.46 3.50 2.28
N GLU A 66 2.78 2.67 3.26
CA GLU A 66 3.22 3.12 4.59
C GLU A 66 2.32 4.21 5.20
N ILE A 67 1.00 3.99 5.23
CA ILE A 67 0.01 5.00 5.66
C ILE A 67 0.27 5.57 7.07
N HIS A 68 1.01 4.87 7.92
CA HIS A 68 1.41 5.40 9.23
C HIS A 68 2.30 6.66 9.13
N THR A 69 3.02 6.85 8.02
CA THR A 69 3.85 8.04 7.74
C THR A 69 3.02 9.32 7.70
N VAL A 70 1.78 9.25 7.23
CA VAL A 70 0.86 10.40 7.15
C VAL A 70 -0.04 10.56 8.38
N VAL A 71 -0.08 9.58 9.28
CA VAL A 71 -0.97 9.57 10.46
C VAL A 71 -0.24 9.85 11.76
N GLY A 72 1.08 9.67 11.83
CA GLY A 72 1.81 10.00 13.06
C GLY A 72 3.20 9.41 13.26
N ALA A 73 3.84 8.84 12.23
CA ALA A 73 5.19 8.28 12.36
C ALA A 73 6.33 9.33 12.24
N GLY A 74 6.04 10.54 11.75
CA GLY A 74 7.06 11.56 11.45
C GLY A 74 7.39 12.51 12.60
N ALA A 75 8.00 12.04 13.70
CA ALA A 75 8.54 12.93 14.75
C ALA A 75 10.04 13.21 14.60
N THR A 76 10.72 12.72 13.56
CA THR A 76 12.19 12.74 13.54
C THR A 76 12.81 13.98 12.89
N HIS A 77 12.06 14.81 12.16
CA HIS A 77 12.59 16.03 11.52
C HIS A 77 11.59 17.19 11.58
N GLY A 78 11.56 17.94 12.68
CA GLY A 78 11.04 19.32 12.70
C GLY A 78 9.52 19.55 12.68
N GLY A 79 8.68 18.51 12.67
CA GLY A 79 7.23 18.66 12.88
C GLY A 79 6.43 17.46 12.37
N SER A 80 5.49 16.96 13.17
CA SER A 80 4.64 15.84 12.75
C SER A 80 3.78 16.24 11.55
N LEU A 81 3.95 15.50 10.45
CA LEU A 81 3.03 15.47 9.32
C LEU A 81 1.75 14.76 9.79
N ASP A 82 0.85 15.50 10.44
CA ASP A 82 -0.45 14.97 10.86
C ASP A 82 -1.51 15.25 9.79
N ALA A 83 -1.52 14.41 8.75
CA ALA A 83 -2.53 14.43 7.71
C ALA A 83 -3.82 13.69 8.11
N SER A 84 -3.88 13.11 9.32
CA SER A 84 -5.08 12.41 9.81
C SER A 84 -6.31 13.32 9.79
N ASN A 85 -6.14 14.61 10.12
CA ASN A 85 -7.21 15.59 10.15
C ASN A 85 -7.75 15.95 8.75
N ILE A 86 -6.93 15.75 7.71
CA ILE A 86 -7.33 15.95 6.32
C ILE A 86 -8.08 14.71 5.80
N LEU A 87 -7.64 13.51 6.18
CA LEU A 87 -8.24 12.25 5.76
C LEU A 87 -9.58 11.96 6.45
N LYS A 88 -9.71 12.28 7.75
CA LYS A 88 -10.90 11.97 8.57
C LYS A 88 -12.22 12.43 7.93
N PRO A 89 -12.39 13.69 7.47
CA PRO A 89 -13.64 14.13 6.86
C PRO A 89 -13.95 13.41 5.55
N ALA A 90 -12.96 13.24 4.68
CA ALA A 90 -13.12 12.62 3.36
C ALA A 90 -13.48 11.12 3.45
N LEU A 91 -12.92 10.43 4.44
CA LEU A 91 -13.27 9.03 4.73
C LEU A 91 -14.63 8.90 5.42
N ALA A 92 -14.98 9.85 6.30
CA ALA A 92 -16.24 9.83 7.03
C ALA A 92 -17.46 10.09 6.14
N SER A 93 -17.33 10.92 5.10
CA SER A 93 -18.40 11.17 4.13
C SER A 93 -18.61 10.01 3.15
N GLY A 94 -17.67 9.08 3.05
CA GLY A 94 -17.68 7.99 2.07
C GLY A 94 -17.35 8.44 0.65
N GLU A 95 -17.02 9.72 0.45
CA GLU A 95 -16.66 10.30 -0.85
C GLU A 95 -15.24 9.91 -1.28
N LEU A 96 -14.40 9.46 -0.35
CA LEU A 96 -13.06 8.93 -0.63
C LEU A 96 -12.97 7.47 -0.20
N ARG A 97 -12.64 6.59 -1.14
CA ARG A 97 -12.20 5.22 -0.84
C ARG A 97 -10.68 5.21 -0.72
N CYS A 98 -10.16 4.56 0.32
CA CYS A 98 -8.73 4.53 0.60
C CYS A 98 -8.28 3.12 0.97
N MET A 99 -7.13 2.71 0.44
CA MET A 99 -6.38 1.54 0.87
C MET A 99 -5.06 2.03 1.47
N GLY A 100 -4.75 1.59 2.69
CA GLY A 100 -3.48 1.88 3.35
C GLY A 100 -2.72 0.59 3.62
N ALA A 101 -1.41 0.59 3.37
CA ALA A 101 -0.51 -0.48 3.79
C ALA A 101 0.35 -0.01 4.98
N THR A 102 0.57 -0.89 5.95
CA THR A 102 1.39 -0.59 7.13
C THR A 102 1.87 -1.90 7.77
N THR A 103 2.97 -1.84 8.51
CA THR A 103 3.41 -2.96 9.35
C THR A 103 2.53 -3.11 10.58
N TYR A 104 2.59 -4.28 11.22
CA TYR A 104 1.88 -4.53 12.48
C TYR A 104 2.34 -3.59 13.61
N GLN A 105 3.65 -3.33 13.69
CA GLN A 105 4.24 -2.49 14.72
C GLN A 105 3.80 -1.03 14.55
N ASP A 106 3.80 -0.52 13.33
CA ASP A 106 3.40 0.86 13.05
C ASP A 106 1.88 1.06 13.18
N TYR A 107 1.10 0.04 12.81
CA TYR A 107 -0.34 0.07 13.04
C TYR A 107 -0.64 0.25 14.53
N LYS A 108 -0.05 -0.59 15.41
CA LYS A 108 -0.25 -0.47 16.87
C LYS A 108 0.31 0.82 17.46
N SER A 109 1.50 1.22 17.02
CA SER A 109 2.24 2.34 17.62
C SER A 109 1.69 3.70 17.21
N HIS A 110 1.21 3.84 15.98
CA HIS A 110 0.81 5.14 15.42
C HIS A 110 -0.66 5.16 15.00
N PHE A 111 -1.10 4.19 14.19
CA PHE A 111 -2.42 4.26 13.54
C PHE A 111 -3.58 3.97 14.49
N GLU A 112 -3.49 2.91 15.30
CA GLU A 112 -4.52 2.47 16.25
C GLU A 112 -4.73 3.46 17.40
N ARG A 113 -3.70 4.27 17.72
CA ARG A 113 -3.80 5.34 18.71
C ARG A 113 -4.76 6.43 18.27
N ASP A 114 -4.87 6.70 16.97
CA ASP A 114 -5.91 7.57 16.43
C ASP A 114 -7.21 6.78 16.19
N ARG A 115 -7.98 6.61 17.27
CA ARG A 115 -9.27 5.89 17.24
C ARG A 115 -10.26 6.46 16.22
N ALA A 116 -10.20 7.76 15.94
CA ALA A 116 -11.15 8.41 15.03
C ALA A 116 -10.89 8.02 13.58
N LEU A 117 -9.62 7.86 13.21
CA LEU A 117 -9.22 7.36 11.89
C LEU A 117 -9.30 5.84 11.81
N ALA A 118 -8.78 5.11 12.81
CA ALA A 118 -8.73 3.65 12.79
C ALA A 118 -10.10 3.00 12.56
N ARG A 119 -11.16 3.53 13.19
CA ARG A 119 -12.54 3.04 13.01
C ARG A 119 -13.13 3.26 11.60
N ARG A 120 -12.45 3.99 10.72
CA ARG A 120 -12.85 4.20 9.32
C ARG A 120 -12.22 3.21 8.36
N PHE A 121 -11.26 2.42 8.84
CA PHE A 121 -10.59 1.39 8.06
C PHE A 121 -11.03 0.00 8.51
N GLN A 122 -11.19 -0.89 7.54
CA GLN A 122 -11.27 -2.32 7.81
C GLN A 122 -9.85 -2.87 7.88
N LYS A 123 -9.47 -3.44 9.03
CA LYS A 123 -8.18 -4.14 9.15
C LYS A 123 -8.25 -5.45 8.38
N ILE A 124 -7.30 -5.67 7.48
CA ILE A 124 -7.07 -6.94 6.78
C ILE A 124 -5.66 -7.36 7.14
N GLU A 125 -5.51 -8.48 7.84
CA GLU A 125 -4.20 -9.02 8.18
C GLU A 125 -3.65 -9.81 6.99
N ILE A 126 -2.43 -9.45 6.58
CA ILE A 126 -1.70 -10.17 5.54
C ILE A 126 -0.58 -10.91 6.26
N GLY A 127 -0.75 -12.23 6.36
CA GLY A 127 0.26 -13.12 6.91
C GLY A 127 1.44 -13.29 5.96
N GLU A 128 2.58 -13.66 6.51
CA GLU A 128 3.71 -14.14 5.71
C GLU A 128 3.30 -15.42 4.97
N PRO A 129 3.63 -15.56 3.67
CA PRO A 129 3.37 -16.78 2.93
C PRO A 129 4.13 -17.96 3.56
N SER A 130 3.51 -19.13 3.58
CA SER A 130 4.20 -20.37 3.93
C SER A 130 5.33 -20.68 2.95
N VAL A 131 6.22 -21.60 3.33
CA VAL A 131 7.31 -22.06 2.44
C VAL A 131 6.76 -22.66 1.14
N GLU A 132 5.65 -23.40 1.20
CA GLU A 132 5.00 -23.99 0.02
C GLU A 132 4.39 -22.91 -0.89
N GLU A 133 3.72 -21.91 -0.31
CA GLU A 133 3.19 -20.76 -1.06
C GLU A 133 4.32 -19.94 -1.68
N THR A 134 5.41 -19.73 -0.95
CA THR A 134 6.61 -19.03 -1.45
C THR A 134 7.23 -19.79 -2.62
N HIS A 135 7.38 -21.12 -2.52
CA HIS A 135 7.86 -21.94 -3.64
C HIS A 135 6.93 -21.83 -4.86
N ALA A 136 5.61 -21.80 -4.67
CA ALA A 136 4.66 -21.57 -5.75
C ALA A 136 4.79 -20.18 -6.39
N ILE A 137 4.98 -19.13 -5.58
CA ILE A 137 5.24 -17.76 -6.04
C ILE A 137 6.54 -17.71 -6.86
N LEU A 138 7.62 -18.30 -6.35
CA LEU A 138 8.91 -18.37 -7.05
C LEU A 138 8.80 -19.11 -8.39
N ARG A 139 8.04 -20.21 -8.44
CA ARG A 139 7.75 -20.91 -9.71
C ARG A 139 7.00 -20.02 -10.71
N GLY A 140 6.03 -19.24 -10.25
CA GLY A 140 5.30 -18.29 -11.09
C GLY A 140 6.17 -17.17 -11.64
N LEU A 141 7.19 -16.74 -10.89
CA LEU A 141 8.14 -15.70 -11.28
C LEU A 141 9.34 -16.23 -12.09
N ARG A 142 9.55 -17.55 -12.11
CA ARG A 142 10.72 -18.20 -12.71
C ARG A 142 11.05 -17.69 -14.11
N THR A 143 10.09 -17.73 -15.04
CA THR A 143 10.31 -17.36 -16.45
C THR A 143 10.76 -15.90 -16.59
N HIS A 144 10.26 -15.02 -15.73
CA HIS A 144 10.66 -13.61 -15.74
C HIS A 144 12.13 -13.43 -15.37
N TYR A 145 12.58 -14.11 -14.31
CA TYR A 145 13.99 -14.06 -13.87
C TYR A 145 14.94 -14.80 -14.80
N GLU A 146 14.54 -15.96 -15.36
CA GLU A 146 15.35 -16.69 -16.34
C GLU A 146 15.59 -15.84 -17.59
N GLY A 147 14.56 -15.15 -18.09
CA GLY A 147 14.67 -14.26 -19.23
C GLY A 147 15.58 -13.07 -18.97
N HIS A 148 15.53 -12.49 -17.77
CA HIS A 148 16.37 -11.35 -17.40
C HIS A 148 17.84 -11.72 -17.15
N HIS A 149 18.09 -12.84 -16.46
CA HIS A 149 19.43 -13.25 -16.06
C HIS A 149 20.12 -14.20 -17.04
N HIS A 150 19.41 -14.69 -18.07
CA HIS A 150 19.91 -15.67 -19.04
C HIS A 150 20.43 -16.96 -18.38
N VAL A 151 19.74 -17.42 -17.34
CA VAL A 151 20.03 -18.68 -16.62
C VAL A 151 18.78 -19.54 -16.49
N THR A 152 18.93 -20.77 -16.00
CA THR A 152 17.82 -21.67 -15.70
C THR A 152 17.84 -22.02 -14.22
N TYR A 153 16.69 -21.90 -13.55
CA TYR A 153 16.53 -22.30 -12.16
C TYR A 153 15.81 -23.64 -12.09
N THR A 154 16.46 -24.66 -11.53
CA THR A 154 15.76 -25.94 -11.30
C THR A 154 14.69 -25.78 -10.24
N ASP A 155 13.63 -26.60 -10.30
CA ASP A 155 12.56 -26.55 -9.29
C ASP A 155 13.10 -26.82 -7.88
N ARG A 156 14.07 -27.75 -7.78
CA ARG A 156 14.79 -28.03 -6.53
C ARG A 156 15.53 -26.81 -6.00
N ALA A 157 16.11 -25.97 -6.86
CA ALA A 157 16.78 -24.75 -6.44
C ALA A 157 15.78 -23.70 -5.90
N LEU A 158 14.61 -23.55 -6.53
CA LEU A 158 13.55 -22.66 -6.03
C LEU A 158 13.02 -23.12 -4.68
N ARG A 159 12.80 -24.43 -4.52
CA ARG A 159 12.41 -25.02 -3.23
C ARG A 159 13.46 -24.77 -2.16
N ALA A 160 14.73 -25.05 -2.46
CA ALA A 160 15.84 -24.81 -1.55
C ALA A 160 15.95 -23.33 -1.16
N ALA A 161 15.70 -22.39 -2.09
CA ALA A 161 15.70 -20.96 -1.79
C ALA A 161 14.63 -20.60 -0.74
N ALA A 162 13.40 -21.11 -0.91
CA ALA A 162 12.32 -20.88 0.07
C ALA A 162 12.62 -21.52 1.43
N ASP A 163 13.05 -22.80 1.46
CA ASP A 163 13.36 -23.52 2.70
C ASP A 163 14.53 -22.85 3.47
N LEU A 164 15.61 -22.48 2.76
CA LEU A 164 16.80 -21.91 3.38
C LEU A 164 16.57 -20.47 3.85
N ALA A 165 15.84 -19.66 3.09
CA ALA A 165 15.49 -18.30 3.51
C ALA A 165 14.68 -18.32 4.80
N ALA A 166 13.62 -19.15 4.87
CA ALA A 166 12.78 -19.30 6.05
C ALA A 166 13.56 -19.77 7.29
N LYS A 167 14.64 -20.53 7.10
CA LYS A 167 15.45 -21.07 8.21
C LYS A 167 16.57 -20.13 8.66
N HIS A 168 17.11 -19.30 7.76
CA HIS A 168 18.39 -18.64 7.98
C HIS A 168 18.38 -17.12 7.80
N VAL A 169 17.34 -16.53 7.21
CA VAL A 169 17.23 -15.08 6.97
C VAL A 169 16.06 -14.55 7.80
N HIS A 170 16.37 -13.69 8.78
CA HIS A 170 15.41 -13.05 9.68
C HIS A 170 15.48 -11.52 9.54
#